data_AF-A0A5M4B121-F1
#
_entry.id   AF-A0A5M4B121-F1
#
_cell.length_a   1.000
_cell.length_b   1.000
_cell.length_c   1.000
_cell.angle_alpha   90.00
_cell.angle_beta   90.00
_cell.angle_gamma   90.00
#
_symmetry.space_group_name_H-M   'P 1'
#
loop_
_entity.id
_entity.type
_entity.pdbx_description
1 polymer ?
#
loop_
_entity_poly.entity_id
_entity_poly.type
_entity_poly.pdbx_seq_one_letter_code
_entity_poly.pdbx_strand_id
1 'polypeptide(L)'
;MSKMFTTIIISLFLSVTISPIVFADTSGYIRGTVLLDDSWTRNIYLSRIETFEKEYAVSDHMIVGRSPIDSTGRFTIKLDNLPAGWCLLRLHVVKKGDPPASLMIGGLDENYCFIVANRHSKIEIRNTLGKPVFQNLSISGAPYLKTMEYITNLSDYPNSIDYEHSLIEKEFVEEVVSEKLKLIADTCENPVISLYSLYQTDFLSDYAKDPIFYKKYLSKWSNNNSTYFKSFRRQFPLSERSVWPYILILLFIGAFISVMIFVRNGKRRRIRSLSVQERRIFELLQQGATNQEISDECNIELSTVKSHVSNIFSKLNIKSRKEAMNLKVK
;
A
#
# COMPACT_ATOMS: atom_id res chain seq x y z
N MET A 1 46.05 -29.78 -29.80
CA MET A 1 46.81 -29.62 -31.06
C MET A 1 45.86 -30.04 -32.18
N SER A 2 45.53 -29.31 -33.23
CA SER A 2 46.00 -28.06 -33.82
C SER A 2 45.02 -27.82 -34.99
N LYS A 3 44.46 -26.61 -35.12
CA LYS A 3 43.82 -26.08 -36.34
C LYS A 3 42.55 -26.80 -36.87
N MET A 4 41.40 -26.50 -36.26
CA MET A 4 40.09 -26.50 -36.94
C MET A 4 39.28 -25.25 -36.57
N PHE A 5 39.97 -24.11 -36.44
CA PHE A 5 39.37 -22.82 -36.09
C PHE A 5 39.78 -21.77 -37.12
N THR A 6 39.39 -21.96 -38.37
CA THR A 6 39.41 -20.88 -39.35
C THR A 6 38.50 -21.27 -40.50
N THR A 7 37.64 -20.35 -40.92
CA THR A 7 36.68 -20.44 -42.04
C THR A 7 35.28 -20.95 -41.66
N ILE A 8 34.43 -20.02 -41.23
CA ILE A 8 32.98 -19.81 -41.53
C ILE A 8 32.50 -18.73 -40.53
N ILE A 9 33.05 -17.53 -40.68
CA ILE A 9 32.48 -16.30 -40.14
C ILE A 9 32.69 -15.31 -41.28
N ILE A 10 31.64 -15.05 -42.06
CA ILE A 10 31.38 -13.87 -42.91
C ILE A 10 30.11 -14.23 -43.69
N SER A 11 28.95 -13.91 -43.13
CA SER A 11 27.70 -13.62 -43.85
C SER A 11 26.55 -13.46 -42.83
N LEU A 12 26.57 -12.37 -42.08
CA LEU A 12 25.33 -11.76 -41.61
C LEU A 12 25.60 -10.27 -41.35
N PHE A 13 25.57 -9.49 -42.43
CA PHE A 13 25.46 -8.04 -42.35
C PHE A 13 24.05 -7.72 -41.83
N LEU A 14 23.90 -7.67 -40.51
CA LEU A 14 22.69 -7.14 -39.87
C LEU A 14 22.80 -5.62 -39.92
N SER A 15 22.24 -5.01 -40.97
CA SER A 15 22.03 -3.56 -41.00
C SER A 15 20.97 -3.21 -39.96
N VAL A 16 21.41 -3.00 -38.71
CA VAL A 16 20.60 -2.35 -37.70
C VAL A 16 20.57 -0.87 -38.09
N THR A 17 19.55 -0.49 -38.85
CA THR A 17 19.17 0.91 -38.98
C THR A 17 18.68 1.35 -37.60
N ILE A 18 19.55 1.97 -36.83
CA ILE A 18 19.16 2.79 -35.68
C ILE A 18 18.44 3.99 -36.28
N SER A 19 17.14 3.85 -36.53
CA SER A 19 16.28 5.01 -36.71
C SER A 19 16.44 5.84 -35.44
N PRO A 20 16.82 7.14 -35.51
CA PRO A 20 16.73 7.99 -34.34
C PRO A 20 15.28 7.93 -33.88
N ILE A 21 15.05 7.39 -32.69
CA ILE A 21 13.79 7.56 -31.99
C ILE A 21 13.69 9.07 -31.81
N VAL A 22 12.92 9.71 -32.69
CA VAL A 22 12.39 11.04 -32.42
C VAL A 22 11.61 10.86 -31.13
N PHE A 23 12.19 11.29 -30.01
CA PHE A 23 11.42 11.47 -28.78
C PHE A 23 10.38 12.53 -29.13
N ALA A 24 9.20 12.07 -29.55
CA ALA A 24 8.05 12.93 -29.67
C ALA A 24 7.92 13.66 -28.33
N ASP A 25 7.73 14.97 -28.37
CA ASP A 25 7.53 15.79 -27.19
C ASP A 25 6.29 15.26 -26.43
N THR A 26 6.52 14.36 -25.46
CA THR A 26 5.46 13.65 -24.71
C THR A 26 4.92 14.49 -23.56
N SER A 27 5.35 15.75 -23.48
CA SER A 27 4.86 16.73 -22.52
C SER A 27 3.38 17.02 -22.74
N GLY A 28 2.61 16.91 -21.67
CA GLY A 28 1.25 17.38 -21.60
C GLY A 28 1.18 18.91 -21.51
N TYR A 29 -0.01 19.45 -21.77
CA TYR A 29 -0.29 20.88 -21.67
C TYR A 29 -1.73 21.11 -21.20
N ILE A 30 -1.92 22.27 -20.58
CA ILE A 30 -3.23 22.92 -20.46
C ILE A 30 -3.16 24.19 -21.28
N ARG A 31 -3.99 24.30 -22.32
CA ARG A 31 -4.06 25.49 -23.15
C ARG A 31 -5.50 25.93 -23.30
N GLY A 32 -5.73 27.16 -23.72
CA GLY A 32 -7.09 27.62 -23.81
C GLY A 32 -7.25 29.10 -24.04
N THR A 33 -8.50 29.52 -23.94
CA THR A 33 -8.90 30.93 -23.92
C THR A 33 -9.65 31.22 -22.62
N VAL A 34 -9.15 32.18 -21.85
CA VAL A 34 -9.80 32.76 -20.67
C VAL A 34 -9.96 34.25 -20.90
N LEU A 35 -11.19 34.70 -21.04
CA LEU A 35 -11.55 36.12 -21.17
C LEU A 35 -11.65 36.74 -19.79
N LEU A 36 -10.92 37.83 -19.57
CA LEU A 36 -10.84 38.56 -18.31
C LEU A 36 -11.17 40.04 -18.51
N ASP A 37 -11.86 40.63 -17.55
CA ASP A 37 -12.01 42.08 -17.45
C ASP A 37 -10.73 42.77 -16.93
N ASP A 38 -10.73 44.11 -16.89
CA ASP A 38 -9.58 44.89 -16.48
C ASP A 38 -9.24 44.82 -14.99
N SER A 39 -10.06 44.19 -14.15
CA SER A 39 -9.76 44.01 -12.73
C SER A 39 -8.72 42.89 -12.48
N TRP A 40 -8.54 41.99 -13.45
CA TRP A 40 -7.65 40.83 -13.33
C TRP A 40 -6.24 41.09 -13.88
N THR A 41 -5.27 40.38 -13.33
CA THR A 41 -3.95 40.25 -13.95
C THR A 41 -4.02 39.34 -15.17
N ARG A 42 -3.23 39.64 -16.21
CA ARG A 42 -3.12 38.80 -17.41
C ARG A 42 -2.15 37.63 -17.21
N ASN A 43 -2.29 36.93 -16.09
CA ASN A 43 -1.54 35.74 -15.77
C ASN A 43 -2.47 34.68 -15.21
N ILE A 44 -2.27 33.45 -15.64
CA ILE A 44 -2.94 32.28 -15.10
C ILE A 44 -1.92 31.40 -14.40
N TYR A 45 -2.32 30.85 -13.26
CA TYR A 45 -1.47 30.07 -12.38
C TYR A 45 -2.00 28.66 -12.25
N LEU A 46 -1.09 27.70 -12.13
CA LEU A 46 -1.39 26.30 -11.92
C LEU A 46 -0.76 25.86 -10.61
N SER A 47 -1.60 25.52 -9.63
CA SER A 47 -1.17 24.99 -8.34
C SER A 47 -1.40 23.48 -8.27
N ARG A 48 -0.47 22.74 -7.67
CA ARG A 48 -0.66 21.31 -7.37
C ARG A 48 -1.14 21.14 -5.93
N ILE A 49 -2.28 20.47 -5.76
CA ILE A 49 -2.82 20.16 -4.44
C ILE A 49 -2.28 18.79 -4.00
N GLU A 50 -1.62 18.72 -2.85
CA GLU A 50 -0.98 17.47 -2.41
C GLU A 50 -1.95 16.46 -1.81
N THR A 51 -2.97 16.92 -1.10
CA THR A 51 -3.99 16.10 -0.45
C THR A 51 -5.33 16.84 -0.47
N PHE A 52 -6.45 16.13 -0.43
CA PHE A 52 -7.79 16.75 -0.53
C PHE A 52 -8.11 17.64 0.67
N GLU A 53 -7.55 17.37 1.85
CA GLU A 53 -7.67 18.21 3.04
C GLU A 53 -7.03 19.61 2.85
N LYS A 54 -6.22 19.78 1.81
CA LYS A 54 -5.55 21.03 1.44
C LYS A 54 -6.12 21.67 0.16
N GLU A 55 -7.33 21.29 -0.26
CA GLU A 55 -7.99 21.78 -1.47
C GLU A 55 -8.00 23.31 -1.58
N TYR A 56 -8.34 24.00 -0.50
CA TYR A 56 -8.38 25.47 -0.42
C TYR A 56 -7.11 26.11 0.15
N ALA A 57 -6.08 25.31 0.44
CA ALA A 57 -4.81 25.86 0.93
C ALA A 57 -4.11 26.69 -0.17
N VAL A 58 -3.48 27.79 0.23
CA VAL A 58 -2.77 28.71 -0.67
C VAL A 58 -1.35 28.94 -0.21
N SER A 59 -0.41 28.88 -1.16
CA SER A 59 0.98 29.25 -0.96
C SER A 59 1.72 29.31 -2.30
N ASP A 60 2.79 30.10 -2.37
CA ASP A 60 3.58 30.22 -3.59
C ASP A 60 4.27 28.90 -3.97
N HIS A 61 4.65 28.07 -2.99
CA HIS A 61 5.30 26.78 -3.24
C HIS A 61 4.38 25.74 -3.89
N MET A 62 3.05 25.94 -3.83
CA MET A 62 2.09 25.07 -4.52
C MET A 62 2.01 25.39 -6.01
N ILE A 63 2.43 26.59 -6.45
CA ILE A 63 2.37 27.02 -7.84
C ILE A 63 3.47 26.30 -8.63
N VAL A 64 3.06 25.37 -9.49
CA VAL A 64 3.93 24.53 -10.32
C VAL A 64 4.04 25.03 -11.76
N GLY A 65 3.18 25.97 -12.16
CA GLY A 65 3.19 26.58 -13.48
C GLY A 65 2.51 27.94 -13.49
N ARG A 66 2.93 28.79 -14.44
CA ARG A 66 2.30 30.07 -14.75
C ARG A 66 2.39 30.33 -16.25
N SER A 67 1.39 31.01 -16.81
CA SER A 67 1.42 31.48 -18.20
C SER A 67 0.85 32.89 -18.27
N PRO A 68 1.47 33.80 -19.05
CA PRO A 68 0.78 35.02 -19.44
C PRO A 68 -0.45 34.68 -20.28
N ILE A 69 -1.44 35.56 -20.21
CA ILE A 69 -2.64 35.54 -21.05
C ILE A 69 -2.47 36.62 -22.11
N ASP A 70 -2.54 36.24 -23.39
CA ASP A 70 -2.38 37.19 -24.50
C ASP A 70 -3.58 38.15 -24.62
N SER A 71 -3.49 39.12 -25.54
CA SER A 71 -4.58 40.10 -25.77
C SER A 71 -5.90 39.47 -26.24
N THR A 72 -5.86 38.24 -26.73
CA THR A 72 -7.03 37.46 -27.18
C THR A 72 -7.52 36.47 -26.11
N GLY A 73 -6.96 36.51 -24.90
CA GLY A 73 -7.30 35.62 -23.80
C GLY A 73 -6.61 34.26 -23.84
N ARG A 74 -5.68 34.02 -24.79
CA ARG A 74 -5.04 32.69 -24.92
C ARG A 74 -3.89 32.51 -23.95
N PHE A 75 -3.77 31.28 -23.45
CA PHE A 75 -2.68 30.88 -22.58
C PHE A 75 -2.23 29.44 -22.87
N THR A 76 -1.04 29.06 -22.42
CA THR A 76 -0.56 27.68 -22.48
C THR A 76 0.40 27.39 -21.33
N ILE A 77 0.06 26.40 -20.51
CA ILE A 77 0.88 25.90 -19.41
C ILE A 77 1.38 24.50 -19.77
N LYS A 78 2.70 24.30 -19.78
CA LYS A 78 3.32 22.98 -19.93
C LYS A 78 3.23 22.18 -18.63
N LEU A 79 3.06 20.87 -18.72
CA LEU A 79 2.89 19.98 -17.57
C LEU A 79 4.14 19.15 -17.24
N ASP A 80 5.30 19.54 -17.76
CA ASP A 80 6.57 18.80 -17.61
C ASP A 80 6.97 18.53 -16.15
N ASN A 81 6.67 19.50 -15.29
CA ASN A 81 6.98 19.50 -13.86
C ASN A 81 5.98 18.68 -13.01
N LEU A 82 4.96 18.09 -13.63
CA LEU A 82 3.99 17.24 -12.93
C LEU A 82 4.48 15.80 -12.81
N PRO A 83 3.96 15.04 -11.83
CA PRO A 83 4.18 13.60 -11.77
C PRO A 83 3.49 12.87 -12.94
N ALA A 84 3.95 11.64 -13.20
CA ALA A 84 3.28 10.74 -14.16
C ALA A 84 1.92 10.23 -13.66
N GLY A 85 1.74 10.15 -12.33
CA GLY A 85 0.47 9.81 -11.72
C GLY A 85 -0.54 10.96 -11.76
N TRP A 86 -1.82 10.61 -11.59
CA TRP A 86 -2.92 11.58 -11.48
C TRP A 86 -2.75 12.48 -10.25
N CYS A 87 -3.02 13.77 -10.43
CA CYS A 87 -3.01 14.76 -9.37
C CYS A 87 -4.16 15.76 -9.52
N LEU A 88 -4.60 16.29 -8.39
CA LEU A 88 -5.52 17.42 -8.32
C LEU A 88 -4.72 18.71 -8.51
N LEU A 89 -5.17 19.53 -9.45
CA LEU A 89 -4.61 20.81 -9.81
C LEU A 89 -5.67 21.89 -9.60
N ARG A 90 -5.21 23.09 -9.26
CA ARG A 90 -6.01 24.30 -9.22
C ARG A 90 -5.51 25.27 -10.27
N LEU A 91 -6.37 25.63 -11.20
CA LEU A 91 -6.12 26.70 -12.15
C LEU A 91 -6.75 27.96 -11.58
N HIS A 92 -6.01 29.08 -11.50
CA HIS A 92 -6.55 30.31 -10.94
C HIS A 92 -5.98 31.58 -11.58
N VAL A 93 -6.72 32.67 -11.46
CA VAL A 93 -6.31 34.04 -11.86
C VAL A 93 -6.37 34.95 -10.64
N VAL A 94 -5.61 36.05 -10.62
CA VAL A 94 -5.59 36.96 -9.45
C VAL A 94 -5.94 38.39 -9.85
N LYS A 95 -6.56 39.17 -8.96
CA LYS A 95 -6.84 40.59 -9.20
C LYS A 95 -5.55 41.40 -9.22
N LYS A 96 -5.58 42.56 -9.88
CA LYS A 96 -4.44 43.49 -9.91
C LYS A 96 -4.13 43.98 -8.50
N GLY A 97 -2.86 43.81 -8.08
CA GLY A 97 -2.38 44.17 -6.75
C GLY A 97 -2.31 43.01 -5.76
N ASP A 98 -3.00 41.90 -6.05
CA ASP A 98 -3.00 40.73 -5.18
C ASP A 98 -1.77 39.83 -5.45
N PRO A 99 -1.24 39.14 -4.43
CA PRO A 99 -0.15 38.19 -4.62
C PRO A 99 -0.58 36.97 -5.46
N PRO A 100 0.37 36.28 -6.14
CA PRO A 100 0.06 35.09 -6.96
C PRO A 100 -0.70 33.98 -6.23
N ALA A 101 -0.44 33.81 -4.93
CA ALA A 101 -1.13 32.84 -4.09
C ALA A 101 -2.44 33.38 -3.47
N SER A 102 -3.24 34.13 -4.24
CA SER A 102 -4.55 34.65 -3.79
C SER A 102 -5.71 33.83 -4.32
N LEU A 103 -6.63 33.47 -3.45
CA LEU A 103 -7.80 32.66 -3.76
C LEU A 103 -9.07 33.33 -3.23
N MET A 104 -10.07 33.46 -4.09
CA MET A 104 -11.39 33.99 -3.80
C MET A 104 -12.38 32.83 -3.92
N ILE A 105 -13.04 32.49 -2.81
CA ILE A 105 -13.94 31.34 -2.70
C ILE A 105 -15.37 31.84 -2.67
N GLY A 106 -16.19 31.38 -3.62
CA GLY A 106 -17.58 31.78 -3.75
C GLY A 106 -17.80 33.22 -4.24
N GLY A 107 -19.06 33.53 -4.52
CA GLY A 107 -19.48 34.82 -5.04
C GLY A 107 -19.04 35.08 -6.49
N LEU A 108 -19.29 36.29 -6.99
CA LEU A 108 -19.06 36.67 -8.39
C LEU A 108 -17.58 36.78 -8.78
N ASP A 109 -16.70 36.89 -7.80
CA ASP A 109 -15.26 37.05 -8.01
C ASP A 109 -14.48 35.76 -7.74
N GLU A 110 -15.16 34.60 -7.63
CA GLU A 110 -14.48 33.32 -7.56
C GLU A 110 -13.50 33.14 -8.74
N ASN A 111 -12.27 32.77 -8.41
CA ASN A 111 -11.12 32.97 -9.28
C ASN A 111 -10.35 31.69 -9.58
N TYR A 112 -10.95 30.52 -9.38
CA TYR A 112 -10.29 29.23 -9.62
C TYR A 112 -11.22 28.18 -10.19
N CYS A 113 -10.63 27.10 -10.69
CA CYS A 113 -11.30 25.82 -10.87
C CYS A 113 -10.35 24.66 -10.55
N PHE A 114 -10.92 23.52 -10.19
CA PHE A 114 -10.16 22.29 -9.97
C PHE A 114 -10.16 21.40 -11.20
N ILE A 115 -9.01 20.79 -11.47
CA ILE A 115 -8.79 19.91 -12.60
C ILE A 115 -7.94 18.72 -12.14
N VAL A 116 -8.30 17.52 -12.57
CA VAL A 116 -7.45 16.33 -12.41
C VAL A 116 -6.62 16.14 -13.68
N ALA A 117 -5.30 16.02 -13.56
CA ALA A 117 -4.42 15.78 -14.70
C ALA A 117 -3.11 15.09 -14.27
N ASN A 118 -2.27 14.76 -15.25
CA ASN A 118 -0.89 14.30 -15.07
C ASN A 118 0.02 14.94 -16.12
N ARG A 119 1.33 14.66 -16.05
CA ARG A 119 2.31 15.25 -16.96
C ARG A 119 2.12 14.98 -18.45
N HIS A 120 1.28 14.02 -18.82
CA HIS A 120 0.99 13.63 -20.21
C HIS A 120 -0.38 14.11 -20.69
N SER A 121 -1.16 14.75 -19.81
CA SER A 121 -2.51 15.21 -20.13
C SER A 121 -2.48 16.35 -21.12
N LYS A 122 -3.38 16.32 -22.11
CA LYS A 122 -3.55 17.39 -23.10
C LYS A 122 -4.97 17.93 -22.98
N ILE A 123 -5.09 19.07 -22.32
CA ILE A 123 -6.38 19.64 -21.93
C ILE A 123 -6.56 20.98 -22.64
N GLU A 124 -7.71 21.18 -23.25
CA GLU A 124 -8.11 22.49 -23.75
C GLU A 124 -9.26 23.06 -22.92
N ILE A 125 -9.14 24.33 -22.55
CA ILE A 125 -10.12 25.04 -21.73
C ILE A 125 -10.59 26.27 -22.50
N ARG A 126 -11.90 26.49 -22.55
CA ARG A 126 -12.47 27.72 -23.08
C ARG A 126 -13.53 28.21 -22.12
N ASN A 127 -13.45 29.46 -21.67
CA ASN A 127 -14.55 30.09 -20.98
C ASN A 127 -15.39 30.95 -21.94
N THR A 128 -16.65 31.16 -21.59
CA THR A 128 -17.39 32.34 -22.05
C THR A 128 -17.18 33.47 -21.06
N LEU A 129 -17.21 34.72 -21.54
CA LEU A 129 -17.09 35.88 -20.65
C LEU A 129 -18.26 35.87 -19.65
N GLY A 130 -17.95 35.91 -18.37
CA GLY A 130 -18.93 35.83 -17.29
C GLY A 130 -18.28 35.91 -15.92
N LYS A 131 -19.12 35.96 -14.89
CA LYS A 131 -18.72 35.94 -13.48
C LYS A 131 -19.47 34.81 -12.78
N PRO A 132 -18.79 33.89 -12.06
CA PRO A 132 -17.33 33.74 -11.93
C PRO A 132 -16.58 33.44 -13.23
N VAL A 133 -15.26 33.71 -13.23
CA VAL A 133 -14.38 33.54 -14.42
C VAL A 133 -14.43 32.12 -14.98
N PHE A 134 -14.54 31.14 -14.09
CA PHE A 134 -14.46 29.71 -14.39
C PHE A 134 -15.81 28.97 -14.32
N GLN A 135 -16.94 29.68 -14.27
CA GLN A 135 -18.25 29.02 -14.16
C GLN A 135 -18.66 28.30 -15.44
N ASN A 136 -18.44 28.91 -16.61
CA ASN A 136 -18.91 28.40 -17.90
C ASN A 136 -17.74 27.85 -18.75
N LEU A 137 -17.04 26.86 -18.21
CA LEU A 137 -15.90 26.25 -18.89
C LEU A 137 -16.34 25.12 -19.82
N SER A 138 -15.90 25.21 -21.07
CA SER A 138 -15.83 24.08 -21.98
C SER A 138 -14.45 23.44 -21.88
N ILE A 139 -14.40 22.19 -21.44
CA ILE A 139 -13.16 21.43 -21.30
C ILE A 139 -13.14 20.26 -22.30
N SER A 140 -12.07 20.14 -23.06
CA SER A 140 -11.83 19.03 -23.99
C SER A 140 -10.49 18.33 -23.71
N GLY A 141 -10.36 17.07 -24.16
CA GLY A 141 -9.18 16.23 -23.88
C GLY A 141 -9.16 15.59 -22.49
N ALA A 142 -10.19 15.82 -21.67
CA ALA A 142 -10.32 15.29 -20.31
C ALA A 142 -11.77 14.87 -19.98
N PRO A 143 -12.30 13.80 -20.61
CA PRO A 143 -13.71 13.40 -20.44
C PRO A 143 -14.08 13.04 -18.99
N TYR A 144 -13.12 12.55 -18.21
CA TYR A 144 -13.29 12.19 -16.80
C TYR A 144 -13.63 13.41 -15.91
N LEU A 145 -13.34 14.64 -16.33
CA LEU A 145 -13.72 15.84 -15.58
C LEU A 145 -15.23 16.08 -15.56
N LYS A 146 -15.98 15.55 -16.53
CA LYS A 146 -17.45 15.56 -16.49
C LYS A 146 -17.99 14.74 -15.31
N THR A 147 -17.31 13.66 -14.95
CA THR A 147 -17.65 12.88 -13.75
C THR A 147 -17.36 13.69 -12.48
N MET A 148 -16.26 14.44 -12.46
CA MET A 148 -15.92 15.32 -11.33
C MET A 148 -16.95 16.46 -11.18
N GLU A 149 -17.36 17.08 -12.29
CA GLU A 149 -18.44 18.08 -12.30
C GLU A 149 -19.77 17.48 -11.80
N TYR A 150 -20.11 16.28 -12.26
CA TYR A 150 -21.30 15.57 -11.78
C TYR A 150 -21.24 15.28 -10.27
N ILE A 151 -20.07 14.89 -9.75
CA ILE A 151 -19.85 14.67 -8.31
C ILE A 151 -20.13 15.96 -7.54
N THR A 152 -19.55 17.10 -7.96
CA THR A 152 -19.74 18.40 -7.29
C THR A 152 -21.22 18.83 -7.31
N ASN A 153 -21.88 18.73 -8.47
CA ASN A 153 -23.30 19.08 -8.57
C ASN A 153 -24.18 18.17 -7.70
N LEU A 154 -23.83 16.89 -7.60
CA LEU A 154 -24.55 15.93 -6.78
C LEU A 154 -24.34 16.15 -5.27
N SER A 155 -23.12 16.50 -4.85
CA SER A 155 -22.82 16.80 -3.44
C SER A 155 -23.47 18.09 -2.95
N ASP A 156 -23.66 19.07 -3.84
CA ASP A 156 -24.35 20.32 -3.52
C ASP A 156 -25.88 20.20 -3.56
N TYR A 157 -26.41 19.11 -4.14
CA TYR A 157 -27.85 18.91 -4.32
C TYR A 157 -28.66 19.03 -3.02
N PRO A 158 -28.28 18.42 -1.88
CA PRO A 158 -29.02 18.59 -0.63
C PRO A 158 -29.12 20.05 -0.19
N ASN A 159 -28.07 20.86 -0.41
CA ASN A 159 -28.06 22.28 -0.04
C ASN A 159 -28.92 23.16 -0.96
N SER A 160 -29.37 22.64 -2.11
CA SER A 160 -30.21 23.37 -3.07
C SER A 160 -31.70 23.25 -2.79
N ILE A 161 -32.11 22.35 -1.89
CA ILE A 161 -33.50 22.10 -1.53
C ILE A 161 -33.86 22.87 -0.26
N ASP A 162 -35.04 23.48 -0.27
CA ASP A 162 -35.63 24.07 0.93
C ASP A 162 -36.43 23.00 1.71
N TYR A 163 -36.01 22.72 2.93
CA TYR A 163 -36.57 21.67 3.78
C TYR A 163 -37.42 22.23 4.93
N GLU A 164 -38.00 23.43 4.82
CA GLU A 164 -38.59 24.26 5.91
C GLU A 164 -39.22 23.48 7.09
N HIS A 165 -39.80 22.29 6.86
CA HIS A 165 -40.47 21.50 7.89
C HIS A 165 -40.10 20.00 8.00
N SER A 166 -39.01 19.50 7.40
CA SER A 166 -38.68 18.05 7.48
C SER A 166 -37.18 17.73 7.56
N LEU A 167 -36.68 17.52 8.79
CA LEU A 167 -35.33 17.00 9.03
C LEU A 167 -35.13 15.60 8.44
N ILE A 168 -36.19 14.78 8.46
CA ILE A 168 -36.16 13.40 7.93
C ILE A 168 -35.94 13.43 6.42
N GLU A 169 -36.58 14.36 5.71
CA GLU A 169 -36.39 14.50 4.26
C GLU A 169 -34.97 14.94 3.93
N LYS A 170 -34.41 15.88 4.69
CA LYS A 170 -33.02 16.29 4.53
C LYS A 170 -32.06 15.10 4.74
N GLU A 171 -32.20 14.38 5.84
CA GLU A 171 -31.34 13.22 6.15
C GLU A 171 -31.46 12.14 5.08
N PHE A 172 -32.67 11.86 4.59
CA PHE A 172 -32.89 10.91 3.50
C PHE A 172 -32.21 11.33 2.20
N VAL A 173 -32.30 12.62 1.83
CA VAL A 173 -31.64 13.13 0.61
C VAL A 173 -30.12 13.06 0.75
N GLU A 174 -29.57 13.44 1.91
CA GLU A 174 -28.14 13.34 2.20
C GLU A 174 -27.65 11.88 2.13
N GLU A 175 -28.40 10.93 2.67
CA GLU A 175 -28.10 9.50 2.61
C GLU A 175 -28.11 8.98 1.17
N VAL A 176 -29.14 9.32 0.38
CA VAL A 176 -29.24 8.93 -1.03
C VAL A 176 -28.09 9.52 -1.86
N VAL A 177 -27.71 10.77 -1.60
CA VAL A 177 -26.56 11.42 -2.24
C VAL A 177 -25.27 10.70 -1.87
N SER A 178 -25.04 10.38 -0.59
CA SER A 178 -23.86 9.63 -0.14
C SER A 178 -23.77 8.26 -0.82
N GLU A 179 -24.87 7.50 -0.90
CA GLU A 179 -24.89 6.19 -1.59
C GLU A 179 -24.51 6.30 -3.07
N LYS A 180 -25.01 7.34 -3.76
CA LYS A 180 -24.63 7.58 -5.17
C LYS A 180 -23.16 7.96 -5.30
N LEU A 181 -22.62 8.79 -4.41
CA LEU A 181 -21.21 9.15 -4.39
C LEU A 181 -20.30 7.95 -4.10
N LYS A 182 -20.72 7.02 -3.22
CA LYS A 182 -20.03 5.75 -2.99
C LYS A 182 -20.04 4.85 -4.23
N LEU A 183 -21.17 4.78 -4.95
CA LEU A 183 -21.27 4.02 -6.20
C LEU A 183 -20.32 4.57 -7.27
N ILE A 184 -20.25 5.91 -7.41
CA ILE A 184 -19.29 6.56 -8.31
C ILE A 184 -17.87 6.23 -7.89
N ALA A 185 -17.56 6.27 -6.59
CA ALA A 185 -16.23 5.91 -6.07
C ALA A 185 -15.85 4.46 -6.43
N ASP A 186 -16.77 3.50 -6.32
CA ASP A 186 -16.48 2.09 -6.65
C ASP A 186 -16.35 1.83 -8.16
N THR A 187 -17.07 2.58 -9.00
CA THR A 187 -17.12 2.36 -10.46
C THR A 187 -16.11 3.22 -11.24
N CYS A 188 -15.65 4.34 -10.69
CA CYS A 188 -14.74 5.25 -11.37
C CYS A 188 -13.35 4.63 -11.59
N GLU A 189 -12.85 4.72 -12.83
CA GLU A 189 -11.53 4.24 -13.22
C GLU A 189 -10.40 5.19 -12.77
N ASN A 190 -10.67 6.50 -12.77
CA ASN A 190 -9.67 7.49 -12.36
C ASN A 190 -9.54 7.48 -10.83
N PRO A 191 -8.37 7.14 -10.27
CA PRO A 191 -8.22 6.96 -8.82
C PRO A 191 -8.42 8.26 -8.04
N VAL A 192 -8.04 9.41 -8.59
CA VAL A 192 -8.19 10.71 -7.91
C VAL A 192 -9.65 11.13 -7.92
N ILE A 193 -10.38 10.94 -9.02
CA ILE A 193 -11.82 11.27 -9.09
C ILE A 193 -12.64 10.30 -8.24
N SER A 194 -12.29 9.00 -8.27
CA SER A 194 -12.88 7.99 -7.38
C SER A 194 -12.76 8.40 -5.92
N LEU A 195 -11.57 8.87 -5.51
CA LEU A 195 -11.35 9.30 -4.13
C LEU A 195 -12.01 10.64 -3.82
N TYR A 196 -11.98 11.60 -4.76
CA TYR A 196 -12.69 12.88 -4.64
C TYR A 196 -14.17 12.68 -4.32
N SER A 197 -14.83 11.70 -4.96
CA SER A 197 -16.22 11.33 -4.69
C SER A 197 -16.47 10.97 -3.22
N LEU A 198 -15.54 10.27 -2.56
CA LEU A 198 -15.66 9.95 -1.14
C LEU A 198 -15.36 11.15 -0.24
N TYR A 199 -14.49 12.07 -0.65
CA TYR A 199 -14.26 13.30 0.12
C TYR A 199 -15.46 14.25 0.10
N GLN A 200 -16.41 14.06 -0.82
CA GLN A 200 -17.69 14.76 -0.81
C GLN A 200 -18.74 14.14 0.13
N THR A 201 -18.41 13.05 0.83
CA THR A 201 -19.29 12.43 1.85
C THR A 201 -18.71 12.58 3.25
N ASP A 202 -19.53 12.36 4.28
CA ASP A 202 -19.03 12.14 5.64
C ASP A 202 -18.57 10.68 5.80
N PHE A 203 -17.49 10.34 5.10
CA PHE A 203 -17.00 8.96 5.02
C PHE A 203 -16.56 8.38 6.37
N LEU A 204 -16.23 9.22 7.37
CA LEU A 204 -15.87 8.76 8.71
C LEU A 204 -17.10 8.30 9.47
N SER A 205 -18.19 9.07 9.43
CA SER A 205 -19.48 8.66 9.98
C SER A 205 -20.05 7.46 9.23
N ASP A 206 -19.96 7.46 7.90
CA ASP A 206 -20.43 6.34 7.08
C ASP A 206 -19.62 5.06 7.29
N TYR A 207 -18.32 5.16 7.62
CA TYR A 207 -17.51 3.99 7.95
C TYR A 207 -18.02 3.24 9.18
N ALA A 208 -18.59 3.95 10.16
CA ALA A 208 -19.20 3.32 11.32
C ALA A 208 -20.45 2.51 10.95
N LYS A 209 -21.17 2.93 9.90
CA LYS A 209 -22.38 2.28 9.39
C LYS A 209 -22.06 1.11 8.44
N ASP A 210 -21.15 1.32 7.49
CA ASP A 210 -20.77 0.34 6.46
C ASP A 210 -19.24 0.16 6.36
N PRO A 211 -18.60 -0.50 7.34
CA PRO A 211 -17.16 -0.74 7.30
C PRO A 211 -16.72 -1.68 6.18
N ILE A 212 -17.65 -2.45 5.59
CA ILE A 212 -17.35 -3.46 4.56
C ILE A 212 -17.00 -2.74 3.26
N PHE A 213 -17.80 -1.75 2.85
CA PHE A 213 -17.53 -0.94 1.67
C PHE A 213 -16.13 -0.31 1.73
N TYR A 214 -15.79 0.37 2.81
CA TYR A 214 -14.50 1.04 2.94
C TYR A 214 -13.33 0.05 2.99
N LYS A 215 -13.46 -1.10 3.67
CA LYS A 215 -12.42 -2.15 3.64
C LYS A 215 -12.19 -2.66 2.22
N LYS A 216 -13.26 -2.88 1.44
CA LYS A 216 -13.18 -3.26 0.03
C LYS A 216 -12.51 -2.16 -0.80
N TYR A 217 -12.92 -0.90 -0.62
CA TYR A 217 -12.37 0.25 -1.34
C TYR A 217 -10.87 0.45 -1.04
N LEU A 218 -10.47 0.38 0.23
CA LEU A 218 -9.07 0.46 0.66
C LEU A 218 -8.23 -0.69 0.09
N SER A 219 -8.81 -1.90 -0.01
CA SER A 219 -8.16 -3.05 -0.63
C SER A 219 -7.98 -2.86 -2.15
N LYS A 220 -9.02 -2.39 -2.85
CA LYS A 220 -9.00 -2.08 -4.30
C LYS A 220 -7.84 -1.16 -4.66
N TRP A 221 -7.58 -0.15 -3.84
CA TRP A 221 -6.54 0.86 -4.08
C TRP A 221 -5.28 0.69 -3.21
N SER A 222 -5.06 -0.50 -2.65
CA SER A 222 -3.92 -0.80 -1.75
C SER A 222 -2.55 -0.47 -2.37
N ASN A 223 -2.38 -0.71 -3.68
CA ASN A 223 -1.13 -0.47 -4.40
C ASN A 223 -0.91 1.01 -4.80
N ASN A 224 -1.92 1.88 -4.66
CA ASN A 224 -1.78 3.28 -5.02
C ASN A 224 -0.98 4.04 -3.94
N ASN A 225 0.21 4.53 -4.30
CA ASN A 225 1.14 5.19 -3.38
C ASN A 225 1.11 6.72 -3.42
N SER A 226 0.11 7.31 -4.09
CA SER A 226 -0.08 8.76 -4.11
C SER A 226 -0.32 9.34 -2.70
N THR A 227 -0.03 10.62 -2.55
CA THR A 227 -0.25 11.37 -1.30
C THR A 227 -1.71 11.35 -0.87
N TYR A 228 -2.66 11.43 -1.82
CA TYR A 228 -4.10 11.36 -1.57
C TYR A 228 -4.52 10.06 -0.86
N PHE A 229 -4.14 8.91 -1.42
CA PHE A 229 -4.51 7.60 -0.84
C PHE A 229 -3.74 7.29 0.45
N LYS A 230 -2.51 7.82 0.60
CA LYS A 230 -1.77 7.73 1.86
C LYS A 230 -2.46 8.54 2.97
N SER A 231 -2.92 9.76 2.66
CA SER A 231 -3.66 10.60 3.62
C SER A 231 -4.97 9.92 4.01
N PHE A 232 -5.76 9.53 3.01
CA PHE A 232 -7.05 8.87 3.22
C PHE A 232 -6.95 7.60 4.09
N ARG A 233 -6.01 6.68 3.78
CA ARG A 233 -5.81 5.45 4.57
C ARG A 233 -5.49 5.69 6.05
N ARG A 234 -4.81 6.79 6.37
CA ARG A 234 -4.44 7.12 7.76
C ARG A 234 -5.64 7.56 8.60
N GLN A 235 -6.75 7.93 7.97
CA GLN A 235 -7.96 8.36 8.66
C GLN A 235 -8.78 7.17 9.20
N PHE A 236 -8.50 5.96 8.73
CA PHE A 236 -9.17 4.73 9.19
C PHE A 236 -8.30 3.99 10.21
N PRO A 237 -8.91 3.27 11.17
CA PRO A 237 -8.17 2.37 12.03
C PRO A 237 -7.42 1.36 11.16
N LEU A 238 -6.11 1.19 11.42
CA LEU A 238 -5.31 0.18 10.74
C LEU A 238 -6.05 -1.16 10.87
N SER A 239 -6.38 -1.79 9.74
CA SER A 239 -6.92 -3.14 9.78
C SER A 239 -5.91 -3.97 10.56
N GLU A 240 -6.27 -4.45 11.74
CA GLU A 240 -5.38 -5.27 12.56
C GLU A 240 -4.94 -6.43 11.68
N ARG A 241 -3.67 -6.39 11.26
CA ARG A 241 -3.09 -7.46 10.48
C ARG A 241 -3.15 -8.66 11.40
N SER A 242 -4.02 -9.62 11.09
CA SER A 242 -4.37 -10.71 11.99
C SER A 242 -3.10 -11.29 12.62
N VAL A 243 -2.99 -11.14 13.95
CA VAL A 243 -1.82 -11.62 14.72
C VAL A 243 -1.89 -13.11 15.01
N TRP A 244 -3.07 -13.71 14.82
CA TRP A 244 -3.35 -15.13 14.97
C TRP A 244 -2.34 -16.07 14.30
N PRO A 245 -1.90 -15.86 13.03
CA PRO A 245 -0.85 -16.67 12.44
C PRO A 245 0.46 -16.67 13.26
N TYR A 246 0.86 -15.53 13.83
CA TYR A 246 2.07 -15.46 14.68
C TYR A 246 1.87 -16.13 16.04
N ILE A 247 0.68 -15.99 16.64
CA ILE A 247 0.32 -16.66 17.90
C ILE A 247 0.32 -18.18 17.72
N LEU A 248 -0.23 -18.69 16.61
CA LEU A 248 -0.22 -20.11 16.28
C LEU A 248 1.21 -20.62 16.12
N ILE A 249 2.08 -19.90 15.40
CA ILE A 249 3.49 -20.25 15.27
C ILE A 249 4.17 -20.33 16.64
N LEU A 250 3.92 -19.37 17.53
CA LEU A 250 4.52 -19.32 18.86
C LEU A 250 4.03 -20.46 19.76
N LEU A 251 2.75 -20.82 19.68
CA LEU A 251 2.17 -21.99 20.36
C LEU A 251 2.77 -23.30 19.85
N PHE A 252 2.96 -23.45 18.54
CA PHE A 252 3.61 -24.63 17.95
C PHE A 252 5.07 -24.76 18.42
N ILE A 253 5.82 -23.66 18.46
CA ILE A 253 7.20 -23.65 18.99
C ILE A 253 7.22 -24.02 20.47
N GLY A 254 6.32 -23.44 21.28
CA GLY A 254 6.20 -23.76 22.70
C GLY A 254 5.86 -25.23 22.97
N ALA A 255 4.91 -25.79 22.22
CA ALA A 255 4.55 -27.20 22.30
C ALA A 255 5.73 -28.10 21.90
N PHE A 256 6.45 -27.74 20.84
CA PHE A 256 7.63 -28.48 20.39
C PHE A 256 8.74 -28.49 21.44
N ILE A 257 9.04 -27.34 22.05
CA ILE A 257 10.02 -27.22 23.14
C ILE A 257 9.57 -28.06 24.35
N SER A 258 8.29 -27.99 24.72
CA SER A 258 7.71 -28.76 25.83
C SER A 258 7.86 -30.27 25.61
N VAL A 259 7.54 -30.77 24.40
CA VAL A 259 7.74 -32.17 24.02
C VAL A 259 9.22 -32.55 24.09
N MET A 260 10.13 -31.69 23.60
CA MET A 260 11.57 -31.94 23.66
C MET A 260 12.08 -32.06 25.10
N ILE A 261 11.63 -31.16 26.00
CA ILE A 261 11.98 -31.19 27.43
C ILE A 261 11.39 -32.45 28.09
N PHE A 262 10.14 -32.80 27.79
CA PHE A 262 9.47 -33.97 28.35
C PHE A 262 10.19 -35.27 27.96
N VAL A 263 10.52 -35.45 26.67
CA VAL A 263 11.27 -36.61 26.17
C VAL A 263 12.66 -36.69 26.81
N ARG A 264 13.36 -35.55 26.95
CA ARG A 264 14.69 -35.50 27.60
C ARG A 264 14.64 -35.83 29.09
N ASN A 265 13.63 -35.34 29.81
CA ASN A 265 13.45 -35.62 31.24
C ASN A 265 13.05 -37.07 31.50
N GLY A 266 12.26 -37.70 30.62
CA GLY A 266 11.93 -39.13 30.69
C GLY A 266 13.17 -40.03 30.67
N LYS A 267 14.14 -39.73 29.79
CA LYS A 267 15.41 -40.48 29.73
C LYS A 267 16.25 -40.32 31.01
N ARG A 268 16.35 -39.09 31.54
CA ARG A 268 17.09 -38.82 32.81
C ARG A 268 16.47 -39.54 34.01
N ARG A 269 15.15 -39.61 34.11
CA ARG A 269 14.47 -40.36 35.19
C ARG A 269 14.78 -41.86 35.15
N ARG A 270 14.82 -42.48 33.97
CA ARG A 270 15.15 -43.91 33.81
C ARG A 270 16.61 -44.23 34.19
N ILE A 271 17.56 -43.35 33.91
CA ILE A 271 18.96 -43.52 34.35
C ILE A 271 19.06 -43.45 35.88
N ARG A 272 18.28 -42.56 36.51
CA ARG A 272 18.24 -42.43 37.97
C ARG A 272 17.61 -43.64 38.67
N SER A 273 16.79 -44.44 37.99
CA SER A 273 16.18 -45.66 38.56
C SER A 273 17.09 -46.91 38.56
N LEU A 274 18.31 -46.83 38.01
CA LEU A 274 19.29 -47.90 38.16
C LEU A 274 19.79 -47.98 39.61
N SER A 275 19.97 -49.20 40.11
CA SER A 275 20.63 -49.43 41.40
C SER A 275 22.10 -48.99 41.36
N VAL A 276 22.75 -48.90 42.51
CA VAL A 276 24.17 -48.53 42.61
C VAL A 276 25.05 -49.48 41.78
N GLN A 277 24.79 -50.79 41.86
CA GLN A 277 25.53 -51.80 41.12
C GLN A 277 25.21 -51.77 39.62
N GLU A 278 23.94 -51.57 39.25
CA GLU A 278 23.53 -51.41 37.85
C GLU A 278 24.13 -50.17 37.20
N ARG A 279 24.29 -49.08 37.95
CA ARG A 279 24.94 -47.85 37.48
C ARG A 279 26.42 -48.06 37.20
N ARG A 280 27.14 -48.73 38.12
CA ARG A 280 28.56 -49.07 37.94
C ARG A 280 28.78 -49.96 36.71
N ILE A 281 27.95 -51.00 36.54
CA ILE A 281 27.98 -51.86 35.35
C ILE A 281 27.65 -51.06 34.09
N PHE A 282 26.67 -50.16 34.14
CA PHE A 282 26.30 -49.31 33.01
C PHE A 282 27.42 -48.34 32.59
N GLU A 283 28.17 -47.78 33.53
CA GLU A 283 29.34 -46.93 33.24
C GLU A 283 30.44 -47.72 32.52
N LEU A 284 30.72 -48.96 32.94
CA LEU A 284 31.67 -49.85 32.27
C LEU A 284 31.20 -50.26 30.87
N LEU A 285 29.89 -50.50 30.70
CA LEU A 285 29.30 -50.74 29.38
C LEU A 285 29.49 -49.54 28.44
N GLN A 286 29.40 -48.31 28.95
CA GLN A 286 29.61 -47.09 28.16
C GLN A 286 31.06 -46.93 27.71
N GLN A 287 32.01 -47.40 28.52
CA GLN A 287 33.44 -47.42 28.19
C GLN A 287 33.82 -48.52 27.20
N GLY A 288 32.91 -49.45 26.93
CA GLY A 288 33.11 -50.55 25.99
C GLY A 288 33.53 -51.88 26.63
N ALA A 289 33.73 -51.93 27.95
CA ALA A 289 34.25 -53.09 28.68
C ALA A 289 33.37 -54.34 28.53
N THR A 290 33.92 -55.44 28.01
CA THR A 290 33.25 -56.72 27.80
C THR A 290 32.63 -57.26 29.10
N ASN A 291 31.66 -58.16 28.98
CA ASN A 291 31.04 -58.75 30.18
C ASN A 291 32.06 -59.48 31.07
N GLN A 292 33.16 -59.96 30.49
CA GLN A 292 34.26 -60.58 31.24
C GLN A 292 35.03 -59.52 32.04
N GLU A 293 35.45 -58.43 31.40
CA GLU A 293 36.13 -57.31 32.08
C GLU A 293 35.26 -56.68 33.18
N ILE A 294 33.94 -56.57 32.95
CA ILE A 294 32.98 -56.11 33.96
C ILE A 294 32.90 -57.10 35.14
N SER A 295 32.96 -58.40 34.86
CA SER A 295 32.99 -59.47 35.87
C SER A 295 34.18 -59.29 36.80
N ASP A 296 35.35 -59.09 36.19
CA ASP A 296 36.64 -58.97 36.87
C ASP A 296 36.71 -57.67 37.68
N GLU A 297 36.23 -56.55 37.12
CA GLU A 297 36.30 -55.23 37.77
C GLU A 297 35.22 -55.01 38.85
N CYS A 298 34.06 -55.66 38.73
CA CYS A 298 33.02 -55.65 39.75
C CYS A 298 33.15 -56.80 40.76
N ASN A 299 34.08 -57.73 40.53
CA ASN A 299 34.30 -58.95 41.32
C ASN A 299 33.01 -59.77 41.55
N ILE A 300 32.27 -60.02 40.46
CA ILE A 300 31.03 -60.82 40.44
C ILE A 300 31.08 -61.85 39.31
N GLU A 301 30.24 -62.87 39.35
CA GLU A 301 30.19 -63.89 38.29
C GLU A 301 29.66 -63.34 36.95
N LEU A 302 30.15 -63.90 35.85
CA LEU A 302 29.74 -63.55 34.48
C LEU A 302 28.22 -63.76 34.27
N SER A 303 27.64 -64.77 34.92
CA SER A 303 26.21 -65.05 34.95
C SER A 303 25.41 -63.87 35.55
N THR A 304 25.90 -63.33 36.67
CA THR A 304 25.35 -62.18 37.38
C THR A 304 25.48 -60.90 36.56
N VAL A 305 26.62 -60.69 35.88
CA VAL A 305 26.80 -59.57 34.94
C VAL A 305 25.73 -59.61 33.83
N LYS A 306 25.54 -60.76 33.17
CA LYS A 306 24.52 -60.89 32.10
C LYS A 306 23.11 -60.55 32.59
N SER A 307 22.76 -60.99 33.80
CA SER A 307 21.49 -60.67 34.44
C SER A 307 21.33 -59.17 34.71
N HIS A 308 22.36 -58.51 35.25
CA HIS A 308 22.34 -57.05 35.44
C HIS A 308 22.25 -56.29 34.12
N VAL A 309 22.98 -56.71 33.08
CA VAL A 309 22.90 -56.09 31.74
C VAL A 309 21.49 -56.20 31.15
N SER A 310 20.85 -57.37 31.26
CA SER A 310 19.46 -57.56 30.82
C SER A 310 18.50 -56.63 31.56
N ASN A 311 18.64 -56.53 32.88
CA ASN A 311 17.82 -55.64 33.72
C ASN A 311 18.04 -54.16 33.38
N ILE A 312 19.29 -53.75 33.12
CA ILE A 312 19.63 -52.38 32.68
C ILE A 312 18.98 -52.08 31.33
N PHE A 313 19.08 -52.99 30.36
CA PHE A 313 18.47 -52.81 29.04
C PHE A 313 16.95 -52.70 29.11
N SER A 314 16.31 -53.52 29.95
CA SER A 314 14.88 -53.44 30.21
C SER A 314 14.49 -52.10 30.87
N LYS A 315 15.18 -51.71 31.95
CA LYS A 315 14.91 -50.45 32.70
C LYS A 315 15.13 -49.19 31.86
N LEU A 316 16.14 -49.20 30.99
CA LEU A 316 16.44 -48.06 30.12
C LEU A 316 15.71 -48.11 28.77
N ASN A 317 15.00 -49.21 28.47
CA ASN A 317 14.36 -49.49 27.19
C ASN A 317 15.36 -49.40 26.01
N ILE A 318 16.51 -50.04 26.18
CA ILE A 318 17.62 -50.09 25.21
C ILE A 318 17.63 -51.48 24.58
N LYS A 319 17.87 -51.56 23.27
CA LYS A 319 17.83 -52.82 22.53
C LYS A 319 19.21 -53.41 22.24
N SER A 320 20.28 -52.62 22.42
CA SER A 320 21.63 -53.05 22.08
C SER A 320 22.72 -52.41 22.93
N ARG A 321 23.85 -53.10 23.04
CA ARG A 321 25.07 -52.58 23.65
C ARG A 321 25.56 -51.28 23.00
N LYS A 322 25.45 -51.18 21.67
CA LYS A 322 25.80 -49.98 20.90
C LYS A 322 24.93 -48.77 21.29
N GLU A 323 23.65 -49.00 21.59
CA GLU A 323 22.74 -47.95 22.05
C GLU A 323 23.04 -47.54 23.50
N ALA A 324 23.43 -48.48 24.38
CA ALA A 324 23.92 -48.17 25.72
C ALA A 324 25.20 -47.32 25.70
N MET A 325 26.17 -47.64 24.83
CA MET A 325 27.41 -46.87 24.65
C MET A 325 27.16 -45.44 24.15
N ASN A 326 26.16 -45.23 23.30
CA ASN A 326 25.83 -43.91 22.75
C ASN A 326 24.88 -43.08 23.65
N LEU A 327 24.38 -43.65 24.74
CA LEU A 327 23.46 -42.97 25.63
C LEU A 327 24.21 -41.92 26.48
N LYS A 328 24.24 -40.66 26.05
CA LYS A 328 24.96 -39.59 26.76
C LYS A 328 24.30 -39.28 28.11
N VAL A 329 25.00 -39.59 29.20
CA VAL A 329 24.66 -39.15 30.57
C VAL A 329 25.51 -37.92 30.88
N LYS A 330 25.05 -36.73 30.49
CA LYS A 330 25.53 -35.44 31.01
C LYS A 330 24.35 -34.63 31.57
#